data_AF-A0A239L6P4-F1
#
_entry.id   AF-A0A239L6P4-F1
#
_cell.length_a   1.000
_cell.length_b   1.000
_cell.length_c   1.000
_cell.angle_alpha   90.00
_cell.angle_beta   90.00
_cell.angle_gamma   90.00
#
_symmetry.space_group_name_H-M   'P 1'
#
loop_
_entity.id
_entity.type
_entity.pdbx_description
1 polymer ?
#
loop_
_entity_poly.entity_id
_entity_poly.type
_entity_poly.pdbx_seq_one_letter_code
_entity_poly.pdbx_strand_id
1 'polypeptide(L)' 'MTVKVTERDESKLSHEGVAAGVRIWDVHQQDQLVGMFHDEQEAQRYRMELEIWETRQVKA' A
#
# COMPACT_ATOMS: atom_id res chain seq x y z
N MET A 1 -2.90 -8.42 -11.82
CA MET A 1 -1.51 -8.54 -11.34
C MET A 1 -1.56 -8.86 -9.83
N THR A 2 -0.44 -9.09 -9.13
CA THR A 2 -0.46 -9.26 -7.67
C THR A 2 -0.23 -7.91 -7.00
N VAL A 3 -1.25 -7.41 -6.30
CA VAL A 3 -1.16 -6.22 -5.45
C VAL A 3 -0.92 -6.67 -4.00
N LYS A 4 0.05 -6.05 -3.33
CA LYS A 4 0.42 -6.34 -1.94
C LYS A 4 0.26 -5.08 -1.11
N VAL A 5 -0.29 -5.24 0.08
CA VAL A 5 -0.35 -4.18 1.09
C VAL A 5 0.66 -4.53 2.17
N THR A 6 1.54 -3.61 2.50
CA THR A 6 2.61 -3.79 3.48
C THR A 6 2.63 -2.63 4.46
N GLU A 7 2.67 -2.92 5.75
CA GLU A 7 2.97 -1.89 6.75
C GLU A 7 4.40 -1.40 6.53
N ARG A 8 4.56 -0.08 6.41
CA ARG A 8 5.88 0.56 6.37
C ARG A 8 6.44 0.55 7.77
N ASP A 9 7.25 -0.45 8.06
CA ASP A 9 8.00 -0.55 9.30
C ASP A 9 9.11 0.51 9.31
N GLU A 10 8.82 1.67 9.90
CA GLU A 10 9.80 2.76 10.10
C GLU A 10 10.86 2.39 11.14
N SER A 11 10.72 1.26 11.84
CA SER A 11 11.59 0.76 12.91
C SER A 11 13.04 0.48 12.46
N LYS A 12 13.31 0.46 11.15
CA LYS A 12 14.65 0.22 10.56
C LYS A 12 15.42 1.51 10.21
N LEU A 13 14.78 2.68 10.26
CA LEU A 13 15.42 3.97 9.97
C LEU A 13 15.73 4.68 11.29
N SER A 14 16.99 4.54 11.73
CA SER A 14 17.69 5.30 12.77
C SER A 14 16.86 6.31 13.58
N HIS A 15 16.73 6.04 14.89
CA HIS A 15 16.38 6.81 16.11
C HIS A 15 16.00 8.32 16.09
N GLU A 16 15.97 9.02 14.97
CA GLU A 16 15.64 10.45 14.83
C GLU A 16 14.36 10.69 13.99
N GLY A 17 13.83 9.63 13.35
CA GLY A 17 12.63 9.66 12.51
C GLY A 17 11.38 9.07 13.15
N VAL A 18 11.27 9.02 14.49
CA VAL A 18 10.03 8.63 15.19
C VAL A 18 9.05 9.82 15.11
N ALA A 19 8.70 10.22 13.90
CA ALA A 19 7.69 11.23 13.67
C ALA A 19 6.32 10.58 13.89
N ALA A 20 5.90 10.58 15.16
CA ALA A 20 4.50 10.49 15.57
C ALA A 20 3.77 9.13 15.42
N GLY A 21 4.43 7.96 15.43
CA GLY A 21 3.72 6.68 15.62
C GLY A 21 2.59 6.40 14.60
N VAL A 22 2.62 7.05 13.45
CA VAL A 22 1.63 6.92 12.39
C VAL A 22 2.02 5.69 11.59
N ARG A 23 1.17 4.66 11.60
CA ARG A 23 1.39 3.46 10.78
C ARG A 23 1.04 3.80 9.35
N ILE A 24 2.03 3.76 8.47
CA ILE A 24 1.81 3.95 7.04
C ILE A 24 1.65 2.57 6.38
N TRP A 25 0.67 2.44 5.51
CA TRP A 25 0.36 1.26 4.73
C TRP A 25 0.66 1.52 3.26
N ASP A 26 1.66 0.83 2.75
CA ASP A 26 2.07 0.91 1.37
C ASP A 26 1.34 -0.12 0.52
N VAL A 27 0.81 0.31 -0.62
CA VAL A 27 0.23 -0.56 -1.63
C VAL A 27 1.21 -0.68 -2.79
N HIS A 28 1.71 -1.88 -3.00
CA HIS A 28 2.65 -2.22 -4.06
C HIS A 28 1.96 -3.07 -5.14
N GLN A 29 2.06 -2.68 -6.40
CA GLN A 29 1.63 -3.46 -7.56
C GLN A 29 2.87 -3.86 -8.35
N GLN A 30 3.09 -5.17 -8.53
CA GLN A 30 4.27 -5.69 -9.24
C GLN A 30 5.60 -5.07 -8.77
N ASP A 31 5.79 -4.94 -7.46
CA ASP A 31 6.98 -4.33 -6.83
C ASP A 31 7.05 -2.79 -6.91
N GLN A 32 6.11 -2.14 -7.60
CA GLN A 32 6.03 -0.68 -7.66
C GLN A 32 5.05 -0.14 -6.62
N LEU A 33 5.48 0.85 -5.83
CA LEU A 33 4.61 1.58 -4.92
C LEU A 33 3.58 2.40 -5.71
N VAL A 34 2.30 2.10 -5.51
CA VAL A 34 1.16 2.76 -6.20
C VAL A 34 0.28 3.56 -5.25
N GLY A 35 0.39 3.37 -3.94
CA GLY A 35 -0.36 4.14 -2.95
C GLY A 35 0.23 4.05 -1.54
N MET A 36 -0.02 5.08 -0.73
CA MET A 36 0.38 5.16 0.68
C MET A 36 -0.82 5.63 1.50
N PHE A 37 -1.14 4.93 2.58
CA PHE A 37 -2.31 5.19 3.41
C PHE A 37 -1.93 5.22 4.89
N HIS A 38 -2.71 5.90 5.72
CA HIS A 38 -2.49 5.92 7.17
C HIS A 38 -3.35 4.87 7.91
N ASP A 39 -4.25 4.19 7.19
CA ASP A 39 -5.16 3.17 7.71
C ASP A 39 -5.09 1.89 6.86
N GLU A 40 -5.09 0.73 7.52
CA GLU A 40 -5.01 -0.56 6.85
C GLU A 40 -6.23 -0.79 5.95
N GLN A 41 -7.42 -0.40 6.41
CA GLN A 41 -8.64 -0.65 5.67
C GLN A 41 -8.70 0.18 4.40
N GLU A 42 -8.22 1.42 4.42
CA GLU A 42 -8.10 2.23 3.21
C GLU A 42 -7.15 1.59 2.19
N ALA A 43 -5.99 1.11 2.64
CA ALA A 43 -5.04 0.40 1.78
C ALA A 43 -5.62 -0.90 1.19
N GLN A 44 -6.36 -1.69 1.99
CA GLN A 44 -7.03 -2.90 1.51
C GLN A 44 -8.14 -2.59 0.50
N ARG A 45 -8.93 -1.53 0.74
CA ARG A 45 -9.96 -1.08 -0.22
C ARG A 45 -9.34 -0.68 -1.55
N TYR A 46 -8.26 0.12 -1.50
CA TYR A 46 -7.56 0.55 -2.70
C TYR A 46 -6.98 -0.64 -3.48
N ARG A 47 -6.42 -1.62 -2.77
CA ARG A 47 -6.00 -2.90 -3.37
C ARG A 47 -7.16 -3.58 -4.12
N MET A 48 -8.33 -3.73 -3.49
CA MET A 48 -9.49 -4.38 -4.13
C MET A 48 -9.95 -3.61 -5.37
N GLU A 49 -9.95 -2.28 -5.31
CA GLU A 49 -10.28 -1.44 -6.45
C GLU A 49 -9.31 -1.69 -7.61
N LEU A 50 -7.99 -1.70 -7.35
CA LEU A 50 -6.98 -2.02 -8.37
C LEU A 50 -7.23 -3.38 -9.01
N GLU A 51 -7.51 -4.42 -8.22
CA GLU A 51 -7.83 -5.76 -8.74
C GLU A 51 -9.06 -5.75 -9.68
N ILE A 52 -10.08 -4.95 -9.37
CA ILE A 52 -11.30 -4.79 -10.19
C ILE A 52 -10.99 -4.01 -11.48
N TRP A 53 -10.25 -2.91 -11.37
CA TRP A 53 -9.84 -2.08 -12.52
C TRP A 53 -9.01 -2.89 -13.51
N GLU A 54 -8.05 -3.67 -13.02
CA GLU A 54 -7.27 -4.57 -13.85
C GLU A 54 -8.15 -5.61 -14.56
N THR A 55 -9.09 -6.23 -13.84
CA THR A 55 -10.02 -7.21 -14.44
C THR A 55 -10.87 -6.60 -15.57
N ARG A 56 -11.20 -5.30 -15.46
CA ARG A 56 -11.91 -4.57 -16.51
C ARG A 56 -11.02 -4.23 -17.70
N GLN A 57 -9.77 -3.81 -17.46
CA GLN A 57 -8.83 -3.44 -18.52
C GLN A 57 -8.32 -4.66 -19.32
N VAL A 58 -8.14 -5.81 -18.67
CA VAL A 58 -7.72 -7.06 -19.34
C VAL A 58 -8.80 -7.60 -20.29
N LYS A 59 -10.05 -7.14 -20.16
CA LYS A 59 -11.18 -7.57 -21.01
C LYS A 59 -11.54 -6.55 -22.11
N ALA A 60 -10.80 -5.47 -22.27
CA ALA A 60 -11.02 -4.44 -23.30
C ALA A 60 -10.18 -4.70 -24.55
#